data_AF-A0A1N7SIZ5-F1
#
_entry.id   AF-A0A1N7SIZ5-F1
#
_cell.length_a   1.000
_cell.length_b   1.000
_cell.length_c   1.000
_cell.angle_alpha   90.00
_cell.angle_beta   90.00
_cell.angle_gamma   90.00
#
_symmetry.space_group_name_H-M   'P 1'
#
loop_
_entity.id
_entity.type
_entity.pdbx_description
1 polymer ?
#
loop_
_entity_poly.entity_id
_entity_poly.type
_entity_poly.pdbx_seq_one_letter_code
_entity_poly.pdbx_strand_id
1 'polypeptide(L)'
;MIKRRQFLGCLTALGGSYVLSGCGGSGSDSGADGTALAKAANKAATASANGTTIPPTGKIIDNQSSVWTLRGGSVYLNGVKAGNNYNVTLVLWYGGDVYHQGTGGQFYGWNGSTWIACNDPRVGTSADGTTIPPATSIIDKQSSVWTLSGGSVYLNGVKAGNNYNVTLVLWYGGVIYHQGTGGQFYGWNGSTWIASNDPRGTSADGTTIPSADYIIDKVGAVWTVVNGVIYRNNQTVGNTYNVSLLLWYGGKIWHCGTGGQFYVCNDVDIWLPCNDPRIVTAATAGTFYGINGHYDYRYTPAQIVSIMKNMGSSTYRVGCIDDPTSLNAVVNLAQAFRSAGLTLFVLIDLGIYDSNRAIFSSESIAYERGRSCAATVANALAPYGVTMYECGNELTRESDIILDSTNAGTKAVDFNNTNWPIMRGVMRGMIDGVKSVQPAAKCGVNFCVADIGASDALWDGMQPDGTGGYPTVRWDMTTWHNYEVYGDIFNIGIDGAGPGFDLPAYCKARYGAPFLLTEWNTGPEKTEAYRATYISSQYANYFQARKTKNIQSVMYYELDSGDATYGLMIDGAILSQPYGAFTGFIAGNPDT
;
A
#
# COMPACT_ATOMS: atom_id res chain seq x y z
N MET A 1 1.24 26.73 23.01
CA MET A 1 -0.10 26.69 23.64
C MET A 1 -1.14 27.18 22.64
N ILE A 2 -1.80 26.31 21.87
CA ILE A 2 -3.12 26.51 21.24
C ILE A 2 -3.75 25.11 21.12
N LYS A 3 -4.98 24.97 21.63
CA LYS A 3 -5.74 23.71 21.77
C LYS A 3 -6.61 23.50 20.53
N ARG A 4 -6.53 22.33 19.88
CA ARG A 4 -7.45 21.89 18.82
C ARG A 4 -8.61 21.10 19.42
N ARG A 5 -9.69 21.81 19.75
CA ARG A 5 -11.04 21.23 19.83
C ARG A 5 -11.79 21.64 18.56
N GLN A 6 -12.64 20.73 18.08
CA GLN A 6 -13.62 20.88 17.00
C GLN A 6 -13.12 20.59 15.59
N PHE A 7 -13.31 19.34 15.13
CA PHE A 7 -13.94 19.05 13.82
C PHE A 7 -14.24 17.54 13.72
N LEU A 8 -15.36 17.09 14.30
CA LEU A 8 -15.97 15.78 13.99
C LEU A 8 -17.45 15.87 14.36
N GLY A 9 -18.31 15.92 13.34
CA GLY A 9 -19.76 15.92 13.51
C GLY A 9 -20.45 15.71 12.17
N CYS A 10 -21.12 14.56 12.06
CA CYS A 10 -22.20 14.20 11.13
C CYS A 10 -21.82 13.26 9.97
N LEU A 11 -21.92 11.95 10.24
CA LEU A 11 -22.37 10.96 9.28
C LEU A 11 -23.42 10.07 9.98
N THR A 12 -24.71 10.23 9.65
CA THR A 12 -25.69 9.13 9.62
C THR A 12 -27.02 9.52 8.98
N ALA A 13 -27.54 8.54 8.23
CA ALA A 13 -28.94 8.21 7.98
C ALA A 13 -29.69 8.87 6.81
N LEU A 14 -30.09 8.01 5.85
CA LEU A 14 -31.43 7.76 5.28
C LEU A 14 -31.20 6.79 4.10
N GLY A 15 -31.75 5.58 3.98
CA GLY A 15 -32.95 4.98 4.56
C GLY A 15 -34.12 5.03 3.56
N GLY A 16 -34.42 3.91 2.89
CA GLY A 16 -35.81 3.55 2.54
C GLY A 16 -36.32 3.76 1.11
N SER A 17 -36.37 2.66 0.35
CA SER A 17 -37.54 2.08 -0.35
C SER A 17 -38.54 2.96 -1.12
N TYR A 18 -38.78 2.62 -2.40
CA TYR A 18 -40.13 2.61 -2.99
C TYR A 18 -40.31 1.46 -4.00
N VAL A 19 -41.26 0.57 -3.71
CA VAL A 19 -41.95 -0.35 -4.62
C VAL A 19 -43.44 -0.20 -4.33
N LEU A 20 -44.27 -0.03 -5.37
CA LEU A 20 -45.71 -0.38 -5.54
C LEU A 20 -46.18 0.37 -6.81
N SER A 21 -46.49 -0.31 -7.93
CA SER A 21 -47.71 -1.05 -8.29
C SER A 21 -48.89 -0.18 -8.73
N GLY A 22 -49.46 -0.51 -9.90
CA GLY A 22 -50.91 -0.62 -10.05
C GLY A 22 -51.58 0.14 -11.20
N CYS A 23 -52.06 -0.65 -12.18
CA CYS A 23 -53.34 -0.57 -12.93
C CYS A 23 -53.75 0.76 -13.60
N GLY A 24 -54.29 0.82 -14.81
CA GLY A 24 -55.17 -0.11 -15.53
C GLY A 24 -56.41 0.67 -16.04
N GLY A 25 -56.98 0.25 -17.18
CA GLY A 25 -58.33 0.63 -17.65
C GLY A 25 -58.35 1.54 -18.88
N SER A 26 -58.72 1.04 -20.08
CA SER A 26 -60.11 0.84 -20.61
C SER A 26 -60.80 2.18 -20.93
N GLY A 27 -61.31 2.50 -22.12
CA GLY A 27 -61.85 1.68 -23.21
C GLY A 27 -63.37 1.92 -23.32
N SER A 28 -63.82 2.62 -24.37
CA SER A 28 -65.19 2.71 -24.97
C SER A 28 -65.28 4.03 -25.77
N ASP A 29 -65.91 4.17 -26.95
CA ASP A 29 -67.04 3.44 -27.51
C ASP A 29 -67.27 3.76 -29.00
N SER A 30 -68.01 2.88 -29.70
CA SER A 30 -68.84 3.09 -30.93
C SER A 30 -68.17 3.61 -32.22
N GLY A 31 -68.29 3.03 -33.43
CA GLY A 31 -69.29 2.17 -34.04
C GLY A 31 -69.81 2.85 -35.32
N ALA A 32 -69.43 2.37 -36.52
CA ALA A 32 -70.20 2.49 -37.77
C ALA A 32 -69.50 1.79 -38.95
N ASP A 33 -70.23 0.89 -39.61
CA ASP A 33 -69.92 0.30 -40.90
C ASP A 33 -69.83 1.36 -42.01
N GLY A 34 -68.92 1.16 -42.96
CA GLY A 34 -68.83 1.97 -44.17
C GLY A 34 -67.75 1.45 -45.13
N THR A 35 -68.19 0.77 -46.19
CA THR A 35 -67.39 0.23 -47.28
C THR A 35 -66.54 1.28 -48.02
N ALA A 36 -65.26 0.92 -48.23
CA ALA A 36 -64.35 1.25 -49.33
C ALA A 36 -64.51 2.59 -50.08
N LEU A 37 -63.51 3.46 -49.96
CA LEU A 37 -62.98 4.26 -51.08
C LEU A 37 -61.48 4.49 -50.86
N ALA A 38 -60.67 3.95 -51.78
CA ALA A 38 -59.23 4.17 -51.84
C ALA A 38 -58.95 5.67 -52.04
N LYS A 39 -58.45 6.32 -50.99
CA LYS A 39 -57.67 7.55 -51.10
C LYS A 39 -56.23 7.17 -50.78
N ALA A 40 -55.36 7.29 -51.79
CA ALA A 40 -53.92 7.31 -51.59
C ALA A 40 -53.59 8.52 -50.70
N ALA A 41 -53.55 8.29 -49.39
CA ALA A 41 -52.90 9.21 -48.47
C ALA A 41 -51.41 9.12 -48.79
N ASN A 42 -50.79 10.24 -49.18
CA ASN A 42 -49.35 10.39 -49.16
C ASN A 42 -48.88 9.99 -47.76
N LYS A 43 -48.31 8.79 -47.65
CA LYS A 43 -47.68 8.30 -46.43
C LYS A 43 -46.59 9.32 -46.11
N ALA A 44 -46.80 10.14 -45.08
CA ALA A 44 -45.79 11.08 -44.59
C ALA A 44 -44.49 10.29 -44.46
N ALA A 45 -43.46 10.71 -45.20
CA ALA A 45 -42.25 9.95 -45.29
C ALA A 45 -41.61 9.97 -43.90
N THR A 46 -41.51 8.81 -43.27
CA THR A 46 -40.85 8.66 -41.97
C THR A 46 -39.40 9.13 -42.10
N ALA A 47 -38.91 9.85 -41.08
CA ALA A 47 -37.51 10.28 -41.04
C ALA A 47 -36.58 9.08 -41.28
N SER A 48 -35.45 9.34 -41.94
CA SER A 48 -34.43 8.33 -42.20
C SER A 48 -33.95 7.67 -40.90
N ALA A 49 -33.53 6.40 -40.98
CA ALA A 49 -32.98 5.71 -39.82
C ALA A 49 -31.69 6.40 -39.34
N ASN A 50 -31.49 6.50 -38.03
CA ASN A 50 -30.28 7.08 -37.45
C ASN A 50 -29.02 6.39 -38.01
N GLY A 51 -28.05 7.16 -38.50
CA GLY A 51 -26.84 6.65 -39.18
C GLY A 51 -26.94 6.54 -40.70
N THR A 52 -28.06 6.94 -41.32
CA THR A 52 -28.23 6.89 -42.80
C THR A 52 -27.24 7.83 -43.50
N THR A 53 -26.60 7.37 -44.58
CA THR A 53 -25.63 8.16 -45.38
C THR A 53 -25.98 8.27 -46.86
N ILE A 54 -25.58 9.39 -47.47
CA ILE A 54 -25.54 9.63 -48.93
C ILE A 54 -24.07 9.79 -49.35
N PRO A 55 -23.49 8.92 -50.19
CA PRO A 55 -23.98 7.60 -50.62
C PRO A 55 -23.99 6.54 -49.49
N PRO A 56 -24.65 5.36 -49.67
CA PRO A 56 -25.26 4.87 -50.92
C PRO A 56 -26.71 5.31 -51.13
N THR A 57 -27.39 5.83 -50.09
CA THR A 57 -28.77 6.26 -50.27
C THR A 57 -28.83 7.49 -51.19
N GLY A 58 -29.88 7.61 -51.99
CA GLY A 58 -30.04 8.76 -52.89
C GLY A 58 -30.56 10.02 -52.19
N LYS A 59 -31.15 9.87 -51.00
CA LYS A 59 -31.72 10.96 -50.20
C LYS A 59 -31.85 10.59 -48.72
N ILE A 60 -31.82 11.60 -47.86
CA ILE A 60 -32.16 11.55 -46.44
C ILE A 60 -33.46 12.34 -46.23
N ILE A 61 -34.31 11.88 -45.33
CA ILE A 61 -35.54 12.59 -44.93
C ILE A 61 -35.39 12.93 -43.44
N ASP A 62 -35.48 14.20 -43.08
CA ASP A 62 -35.36 14.62 -41.68
C ASP A 62 -36.71 14.57 -40.92
N ASN A 63 -36.67 14.92 -39.64
CA ASN A 63 -37.85 14.95 -38.76
C ASN A 63 -38.93 15.96 -39.20
N GLN A 64 -38.57 16.93 -40.04
CA GLN A 64 -39.48 17.93 -40.61
C GLN A 64 -40.00 17.50 -42.00
N SER A 65 -39.76 16.25 -42.39
CA SER A 65 -40.06 15.70 -43.72
C SER A 65 -39.30 16.39 -44.87
N SER A 66 -38.22 17.14 -44.57
CA SER A 66 -37.40 17.74 -45.61
C SER A 66 -36.47 16.71 -46.24
N VAL A 67 -36.24 16.87 -47.54
CA VAL A 67 -35.44 15.95 -48.35
C VAL A 67 -34.05 16.53 -48.57
N TRP A 68 -33.06 15.79 -48.11
CA TRP A 68 -31.64 16.11 -48.24
C TRP A 68 -31.02 15.25 -49.35
N THR A 69 -30.26 15.87 -50.25
CA THR A 69 -29.60 15.19 -51.38
C THR A 69 -28.18 15.71 -51.59
N LEU A 70 -27.31 14.87 -52.14
CA LEU A 70 -25.95 15.23 -52.53
C LEU A 70 -25.85 15.27 -54.06
N ARG A 71 -25.50 16.42 -54.63
CA ARG A 71 -25.34 16.59 -56.08
C ARG A 71 -24.14 17.48 -56.38
N GLY A 72 -23.23 17.00 -57.22
CA GLY A 72 -22.06 17.78 -57.65
C GLY A 72 -21.17 18.26 -56.50
N GLY A 73 -21.01 17.44 -55.45
CA GLY A 73 -20.22 17.79 -54.26
C GLY A 73 -20.86 18.88 -53.38
N SER A 74 -22.16 19.12 -53.50
CA SER A 74 -22.91 20.03 -52.64
C SER A 74 -24.19 19.38 -52.08
N VAL A 75 -24.55 19.74 -50.85
CA VAL A 75 -25.78 19.33 -50.15
C VAL A 75 -26.93 20.25 -50.54
N TYR A 76 -28.08 19.65 -50.86
CA TYR A 76 -29.33 20.34 -51.19
C TYR A 76 -30.43 19.93 -50.21
N LEU A 77 -31.15 20.94 -49.70
CA LEU A 77 -32.34 20.84 -48.86
C LEU A 77 -33.57 21.19 -49.71
N ASN A 78 -34.50 20.24 -49.87
CA ASN A 78 -35.72 20.39 -50.67
C ASN A 78 -35.47 20.92 -52.09
N GLY A 79 -34.37 20.47 -52.71
CA GLY A 79 -33.97 20.86 -54.06
C GLY A 79 -33.22 22.19 -54.17
N VAL A 80 -33.06 22.94 -53.08
CA VAL A 80 -32.27 24.18 -53.01
C VAL A 80 -30.93 23.90 -52.33
N LYS A 81 -29.84 24.47 -52.83
CA LYS A 81 -28.51 24.29 -52.22
C LYS A 81 -28.54 24.82 -50.78
N ALA A 82 -28.21 23.96 -49.82
CA ALA A 82 -28.29 24.27 -48.39
C ALA A 82 -27.11 25.14 -47.97
N GLY A 83 -27.29 26.46 -47.96
CA GLY A 83 -26.24 27.42 -47.59
C GLY A 83 -24.98 27.33 -48.48
N ASN A 84 -23.86 27.88 -47.99
CA ASN A 84 -22.57 27.75 -48.66
C ASN A 84 -21.91 26.41 -48.27
N ASN A 85 -21.79 25.49 -49.23
CA ASN A 85 -21.12 24.21 -49.05
C ASN A 85 -20.53 23.72 -50.40
N TYR A 86 -19.43 22.99 -50.36
CA TYR A 86 -18.73 22.45 -51.54
C TYR A 86 -17.78 21.33 -51.11
N ASN A 87 -17.28 20.55 -52.06
CA ASN A 87 -16.37 19.42 -51.84
C ASN A 87 -16.94 18.37 -50.87
N VAL A 88 -18.24 18.15 -50.87
CA VAL A 88 -18.90 17.19 -49.97
C VAL A 88 -18.82 15.77 -50.54
N THR A 89 -18.35 14.83 -49.72
CA THR A 89 -18.21 13.41 -50.06
C THR A 89 -19.26 12.52 -49.41
N LEU A 90 -19.83 12.95 -48.29
CA LEU A 90 -20.83 12.20 -47.52
C LEU A 90 -21.83 13.14 -46.85
N VAL A 91 -23.12 12.81 -46.88
CA VAL A 91 -24.16 13.42 -46.04
C VAL A 91 -24.65 12.37 -45.06
N LEU A 92 -24.84 12.72 -43.80
CA LEU A 92 -25.17 11.81 -42.71
C LEU A 92 -26.38 12.34 -41.93
N TRP A 93 -27.36 11.48 -41.69
CA TRP A 93 -28.43 11.68 -40.72
C TRP A 93 -28.03 11.03 -39.40
N TYR A 94 -27.85 11.80 -38.35
CA TYR A 94 -27.46 11.28 -37.06
C TYR A 94 -28.01 12.12 -35.91
N GLY A 95 -28.50 11.50 -34.84
CA GLY A 95 -28.98 12.20 -33.64
C GLY A 95 -30.21 13.11 -33.85
N GLY A 96 -30.87 13.06 -35.02
CA GLY A 96 -31.95 13.97 -35.38
C GLY A 96 -31.53 15.20 -36.18
N ASP A 97 -30.23 15.31 -36.52
CA ASP A 97 -29.65 16.39 -37.32
C ASP A 97 -28.99 15.86 -38.59
N VAL A 98 -28.73 16.77 -39.53
CA VAL A 98 -28.01 16.48 -40.78
C VAL A 98 -26.60 17.02 -40.71
N TYR A 99 -25.65 16.17 -41.11
CA TYR A 99 -24.23 16.47 -41.20
C TYR A 99 -23.72 16.22 -42.60
N HIS A 100 -22.60 16.85 -42.96
CA HIS A 100 -21.86 16.45 -44.15
C HIS A 100 -20.36 16.37 -43.87
N GLN A 101 -19.67 15.51 -44.63
CA GLN A 101 -18.22 15.37 -44.63
C GLN A 101 -17.64 15.96 -45.91
N GLY A 102 -16.59 16.76 -45.80
CA GLY A 102 -15.82 17.27 -46.94
C GLY A 102 -14.77 16.28 -47.46
N THR A 103 -14.17 16.56 -48.63
CA THR A 103 -13.06 15.77 -49.20
C THR A 103 -11.83 15.69 -48.31
N GLY A 104 -11.64 16.66 -47.41
CA GLY A 104 -10.59 16.66 -46.39
C GLY A 104 -10.97 15.90 -45.10
N GLY A 105 -12.10 15.20 -45.06
CA GLY A 105 -12.56 14.41 -43.92
C GLY A 105 -13.26 15.19 -42.80
N GLN A 106 -13.32 16.52 -42.90
CA GLN A 106 -13.96 17.43 -41.94
C GLN A 106 -15.48 17.28 -41.93
N PHE A 107 -16.11 17.34 -40.76
CA PHE A 107 -17.57 17.29 -40.61
C PHE A 107 -18.18 18.68 -40.36
N TYR A 108 -19.40 18.87 -40.85
CA TYR A 108 -20.18 20.07 -40.63
C TYR A 108 -21.63 19.70 -40.32
N GLY A 109 -22.21 20.27 -39.27
CA GLY A 109 -23.59 20.07 -38.86
C GLY A 109 -24.49 21.21 -39.32
N TRP A 110 -25.71 20.90 -39.73
CA TRP A 110 -26.70 21.90 -40.14
C TRP A 110 -27.40 22.49 -38.92
N ASN A 111 -27.34 23.81 -38.75
CA ASN A 111 -28.02 24.49 -37.62
C ASN A 111 -29.42 25.06 -37.97
N GLY A 112 -29.95 24.73 -39.15
CA GLY A 112 -31.18 25.31 -39.70
C GLY A 112 -30.95 26.39 -40.77
N SER A 113 -29.76 26.99 -40.84
CA SER A 113 -29.46 28.09 -41.78
C SER A 113 -28.06 28.04 -42.40
N THR A 114 -27.08 27.52 -41.69
CA THR A 114 -25.67 27.44 -42.09
C THR A 114 -25.04 26.15 -41.59
N TRP A 115 -23.95 25.75 -42.23
CA TRP A 115 -23.09 24.64 -41.83
C TRP A 115 -22.08 25.12 -40.78
N ILE A 116 -22.05 24.45 -39.63
CA ILE A 116 -21.10 24.71 -38.56
C ILE A 116 -20.10 23.57 -38.53
N ALA A 117 -18.80 23.87 -38.54
CA ALA A 117 -17.77 22.85 -38.39
C ALA A 117 -17.96 22.08 -37.08
N CYS A 118 -17.92 20.76 -37.15
CA CYS A 118 -18.12 19.87 -36.02
C CYS A 118 -17.29 18.60 -36.19
N ASN A 119 -17.31 17.75 -35.17
CA ASN A 119 -16.69 16.44 -35.24
C ASN A 119 -17.58 15.45 -35.98
N ASP A 120 -17.01 14.31 -36.37
CA ASP A 120 -17.82 13.19 -36.83
C ASP A 120 -18.81 12.82 -35.72
N PRO A 121 -20.12 13.03 -35.91
CA PRO A 121 -21.11 12.87 -34.85
C PRO A 121 -21.28 11.40 -34.43
N ARG A 122 -20.67 10.47 -35.16
CA ARG A 122 -20.67 9.03 -34.83
C ARG A 122 -19.66 8.67 -33.76
N VAL A 123 -18.70 9.56 -33.44
CA VAL A 123 -17.67 9.30 -32.44
C VAL A 123 -18.15 9.81 -31.08
N GLY A 124 -18.43 8.89 -30.17
CA GLY A 124 -18.86 9.21 -28.80
C GLY A 124 -17.72 9.69 -27.90
N THR A 125 -18.07 10.13 -26.68
CA THR A 125 -17.12 10.45 -25.62
C THR A 125 -16.12 9.31 -25.42
N SER A 126 -14.84 9.64 -25.27
CA SER A 126 -13.77 8.68 -25.01
C SER A 126 -14.05 7.85 -23.75
N ALA A 127 -13.60 6.60 -23.74
CA ALA A 127 -13.69 5.75 -22.56
C ALA A 127 -12.91 6.37 -21.39
N ASP A 128 -13.44 6.24 -20.17
CA ASP A 128 -12.75 6.72 -18.97
C ASP A 128 -11.37 6.05 -18.85
N GLY A 129 -10.34 6.83 -18.54
CA GLY A 129 -8.93 6.39 -18.55
C GLY A 129 -8.20 6.56 -19.89
N THR A 130 -8.85 7.04 -20.96
CA THR A 130 -8.18 7.26 -22.26
C THR A 130 -7.05 8.29 -22.14
N THR A 131 -5.87 7.98 -22.71
CA THR A 131 -4.71 8.87 -22.73
C THR A 131 -4.21 9.23 -24.13
N ILE A 132 -3.62 10.42 -24.26
CA ILE A 132 -2.79 10.85 -25.40
C ILE A 132 -1.35 11.02 -24.88
N PRO A 133 -0.36 10.27 -25.38
CA PRO A 133 -0.46 9.06 -26.23
C PRO A 133 -1.06 7.84 -25.47
N PRO A 134 -1.48 6.76 -26.18
CA PRO A 134 -1.31 6.53 -27.63
C PRO A 134 -2.45 7.08 -28.50
N ALA A 135 -3.57 7.53 -27.92
CA ALA A 135 -4.63 8.12 -28.73
C ALA A 135 -4.13 9.39 -29.42
N THR A 136 -4.65 9.69 -30.61
CA THR A 136 -4.36 10.96 -31.31
C THR A 136 -5.24 12.10 -30.84
N SER A 137 -6.38 11.78 -30.22
CA SER A 137 -7.33 12.73 -29.65
C SER A 137 -8.20 12.07 -28.58
N ILE A 138 -8.80 12.89 -27.73
CA ILE A 138 -9.79 12.54 -26.72
C ILE A 138 -11.04 13.36 -26.98
N ILE A 139 -12.22 12.75 -26.83
CA ILE A 139 -13.52 13.43 -26.94
C ILE A 139 -14.17 13.47 -25.57
N ASP A 140 -14.51 14.66 -25.07
CA ASP A 140 -15.16 14.83 -23.77
C ASP A 140 -16.70 14.66 -23.83
N LYS A 141 -17.38 14.88 -22.69
CA LYS A 141 -18.85 14.82 -22.59
C LYS A 141 -19.56 15.94 -23.35
N GLN A 142 -18.86 17.03 -23.64
CA GLN A 142 -19.37 18.15 -24.43
C GLN A 142 -19.05 17.98 -25.93
N SER A 143 -18.59 16.79 -26.34
CA SER A 143 -18.17 16.47 -27.71
C SER A 143 -17.00 17.31 -28.22
N SER A 144 -16.21 17.91 -27.32
CA SER A 144 -15.02 18.66 -27.70
C SER A 144 -13.83 17.74 -27.90
N VAL A 145 -12.96 18.08 -28.85
CA VAL A 145 -11.74 17.33 -29.17
C VAL A 145 -10.56 17.93 -28.45
N TRP A 146 -9.87 17.08 -27.71
CA TRP A 146 -8.63 17.37 -27.03
C TRP A 146 -7.47 16.72 -27.77
N THR A 147 -6.46 17.49 -28.12
CA THR A 147 -5.24 17.01 -28.79
C THR A 147 -3.99 17.50 -28.07
N LEU A 148 -2.90 16.76 -28.19
CA LEU A 148 -1.57 17.13 -27.71
C LEU A 148 -0.66 17.42 -28.89
N SER A 149 -0.10 18.63 -28.96
CA SER A 149 0.83 19.03 -30.02
C SER A 149 1.87 19.99 -29.48
N GLY A 150 3.15 19.78 -29.84
CA GLY A 150 4.25 20.65 -29.40
C GLY A 150 4.37 20.83 -27.87
N GLY A 151 4.01 19.79 -27.10
CA GLY A 151 3.98 19.86 -25.64
C GLY A 151 2.90 20.77 -25.06
N SER A 152 1.85 21.08 -25.83
CA SER A 152 0.68 21.84 -25.38
C SER A 152 -0.63 21.11 -25.70
N VAL A 153 -1.62 21.27 -24.82
CA VAL A 153 -2.98 20.76 -24.99
C VAL A 153 -3.83 21.76 -25.78
N TYR A 154 -4.57 21.25 -26.76
CA TYR A 154 -5.50 22.01 -27.60
C TYR A 154 -6.92 21.48 -27.41
N LEU A 155 -7.87 22.40 -27.30
CA LEU A 155 -9.31 22.19 -27.24
C LEU A 155 -9.91 22.70 -28.56
N ASN A 156 -10.50 21.80 -29.36
CA ASN A 156 -11.07 22.10 -30.67
C ASN A 156 -10.12 22.89 -31.59
N GLY A 157 -8.83 22.53 -31.56
CA GLY A 157 -7.79 23.17 -32.37
C GLY A 157 -7.23 24.49 -31.82
N VAL A 158 -7.78 25.02 -30.71
CA VAL A 158 -7.27 26.21 -30.02
C VAL A 158 -6.50 25.78 -28.77
N LYS A 159 -5.36 26.40 -28.49
CA LYS A 159 -4.58 26.07 -27.29
C LYS A 159 -5.43 26.30 -26.04
N ALA A 160 -5.57 25.26 -25.22
CA ALA A 160 -6.43 25.28 -24.04
C ALA A 160 -5.74 26.03 -22.88
N GLY A 161 -6.00 27.32 -22.74
CA GLY A 161 -5.40 28.15 -21.69
C GLY A 161 -3.86 28.17 -21.72
N ASN A 162 -3.24 28.52 -20.59
CA ASN A 162 -1.78 28.49 -20.46
C ASN A 162 -1.31 27.10 -20.01
N ASN A 163 -0.60 26.39 -20.88
CA ASN A 163 -0.01 25.08 -20.61
C ASN A 163 1.24 24.89 -21.49
N TYR A 164 2.21 24.12 -21.01
CA TYR A 164 3.48 23.83 -21.70
C TYR A 164 4.14 22.60 -21.06
N ASN A 165 5.11 22.02 -21.76
CA ASN A 165 5.84 20.82 -21.32
C ASN A 165 4.90 19.65 -20.99
N VAL A 166 3.80 19.49 -21.73
CA VAL A 166 2.82 18.43 -21.50
C VAL A 166 3.29 17.15 -22.17
N THR A 167 3.29 16.06 -21.40
CA THR A 167 3.68 14.71 -21.84
C THR A 167 2.49 13.77 -22.00
N LEU A 168 1.39 14.03 -21.30
CA LEU A 168 0.20 13.19 -21.32
C LEU A 168 -1.08 14.01 -21.16
N VAL A 169 -2.14 13.67 -21.90
CA VAL A 169 -3.51 14.16 -21.68
C VAL A 169 -4.37 12.95 -21.30
N LEU A 170 -5.24 13.11 -20.31
CA LEU A 170 -6.06 12.03 -19.72
C LEU A 170 -7.52 12.47 -19.62
N TRP A 171 -8.43 11.60 -20.04
CA TRP A 171 -9.84 11.70 -19.72
C TRP A 171 -10.16 10.79 -18.54
N TYR A 172 -10.60 11.35 -17.42
CA TYR A 172 -10.90 10.57 -16.22
C TYR A 172 -11.99 11.22 -15.36
N GLY A 173 -12.94 10.43 -14.85
CA GLY A 173 -14.01 10.92 -13.97
C GLY A 173 -14.87 12.03 -14.61
N GLY A 174 -14.87 12.15 -15.93
CA GLY A 174 -15.57 13.22 -16.65
C GLY A 174 -14.83 14.57 -16.74
N VAL A 175 -13.54 14.61 -16.38
CA VAL A 175 -12.68 15.79 -16.46
C VAL A 175 -11.47 15.47 -17.35
N ILE A 176 -10.98 16.49 -18.07
CA ILE A 176 -9.72 16.41 -18.80
C ILE A 176 -8.59 16.83 -17.87
N TYR A 177 -7.54 16.02 -17.84
CA TYR A 177 -6.30 16.30 -17.13
C TYR A 177 -5.14 16.34 -18.10
N HIS A 178 -4.07 17.03 -17.73
CA HIS A 178 -2.78 16.85 -18.38
C HIS A 178 -1.67 16.64 -17.34
N GLN A 179 -0.61 15.96 -17.76
CA GLN A 179 0.62 15.75 -17.01
C GLN A 179 1.77 16.55 -17.63
N GLY A 180 2.52 17.27 -16.82
CA GLY A 180 3.76 17.93 -17.25
C GLY A 180 4.98 16.99 -17.29
N THR A 181 6.09 17.45 -17.86
CA THR A 181 7.38 16.71 -17.87
C THR A 181 7.92 16.42 -16.46
N GLY A 182 7.53 17.20 -15.46
CA GLY A 182 7.85 16.94 -14.05
C GLY A 182 6.88 16.01 -13.32
N GLY A 183 5.91 15.42 -14.04
CA GLY A 183 4.95 14.47 -13.50
C GLY A 183 3.72 15.08 -12.82
N GLN A 184 3.62 16.42 -12.74
CA GLN A 184 2.51 17.11 -12.08
C GLN A 184 1.24 17.03 -12.92
N PHE A 185 0.08 16.87 -12.27
CA PHE A 185 -1.22 16.84 -12.92
C PHE A 185 -1.96 18.17 -12.77
N TYR A 186 -2.74 18.50 -13.80
CA TYR A 186 -3.64 19.64 -13.79
C TYR A 186 -4.98 19.24 -14.40
N GLY A 187 -6.08 19.49 -13.68
CA GLY A 187 -7.44 19.27 -14.15
C GLY A 187 -8.03 20.52 -14.80
N TRP A 188 -8.76 20.33 -15.90
CA TRP A 188 -9.49 21.38 -16.58
C TRP A 188 -10.80 21.68 -15.85
N ASN A 189 -11.01 22.93 -15.42
CA ASN A 189 -12.24 23.34 -14.76
C ASN A 189 -13.29 23.98 -15.72
N GLY A 190 -13.01 23.99 -17.02
CA GLY A 190 -13.82 24.67 -18.04
C GLY A 190 -13.15 25.93 -18.62
N SER A 191 -12.23 26.57 -17.89
CA SER A 191 -11.56 27.80 -18.34
C SER A 191 -10.06 27.85 -18.10
N THR A 192 -9.57 27.17 -17.06
CA THR A 192 -8.14 27.12 -16.71
C THR A 192 -7.75 25.76 -16.15
N TRP A 193 -6.44 25.54 -16.08
CA TRP A 193 -5.82 24.37 -15.49
C TRP A 193 -5.60 24.57 -13.99
N ILE A 194 -6.11 23.65 -13.18
CA ILE A 194 -5.96 23.66 -11.72
C ILE A 194 -5.06 22.50 -11.32
N ALA A 195 -4.01 22.78 -10.56
CA ALA A 195 -3.11 21.75 -10.05
C ALA A 195 -3.90 20.70 -9.25
N SER A 196 -3.63 19.42 -9.53
CA SER A 196 -4.26 18.30 -8.86
C SER A 196 -3.24 17.17 -8.65
N ASN A 197 -3.58 16.21 -7.81
CA ASN A 197 -2.93 14.92 -7.84
C ASN A 197 -3.30 14.18 -9.14
N ASP A 198 -2.58 13.09 -9.44
CA ASP A 198 -3.02 12.16 -10.48
C ASP A 198 -4.46 11.70 -10.14
N PRO A 199 -5.45 11.99 -11.00
CA PRO A 199 -6.86 11.76 -10.69
C PRO A 199 -7.22 10.28 -10.58
N ARG A 200 -6.34 9.39 -11.05
CA ARG A 200 -6.55 7.94 -11.01
C ARG A 200 -6.35 7.35 -9.63
N GLY A 201 -5.66 8.06 -8.74
CA GLY A 201 -5.34 7.60 -7.39
C GLY A 201 -4.31 6.47 -7.34
N THR A 202 -3.93 6.06 -6.13
CA THR A 202 -3.00 4.95 -5.90
C THR A 202 -3.58 3.63 -6.42
N SER A 203 -2.74 2.83 -7.08
CA SER A 203 -3.12 1.50 -7.56
C SER A 203 -3.56 0.58 -6.41
N ALA A 204 -4.50 -0.31 -6.70
CA ALA A 204 -4.93 -1.32 -5.74
C ALA A 204 -3.76 -2.22 -5.33
N ASP A 205 -3.70 -2.61 -4.06
CA ASP A 205 -2.67 -3.52 -3.55
C ASP A 205 -2.68 -4.84 -4.34
N GLY A 206 -1.51 -5.30 -4.78
CA GLY A 206 -1.36 -6.46 -5.66
C GLY A 206 -1.41 -6.16 -7.16
N THR A 207 -1.54 -4.90 -7.58
CA THR A 207 -1.49 -4.52 -9.01
C THR A 207 -0.16 -4.91 -9.63
N THR A 208 -0.19 -5.52 -10.82
CA THR A 208 1.00 -5.95 -11.55
C THR A 208 1.07 -5.36 -12.96
N ILE A 209 2.29 -5.12 -13.45
CA ILE A 209 2.60 -5.03 -14.88
C ILE A 209 3.16 -6.40 -15.27
N PRO A 210 2.67 -7.08 -16.33
CA PRO A 210 1.92 -6.52 -17.47
C PRO A 210 0.38 -6.60 -17.39
N SER A 211 -0.22 -6.97 -16.26
CA SER A 211 -1.70 -7.00 -16.16
C SER A 211 -2.34 -5.61 -16.21
N ALA A 212 -1.59 -4.58 -15.81
CA ALA A 212 -1.89 -3.17 -15.99
C ALA A 212 -0.81 -2.51 -16.86
N ASP A 213 -1.17 -1.40 -17.50
CA ASP A 213 -0.23 -0.59 -18.31
C ASP A 213 0.73 0.22 -17.44
N TYR A 214 0.34 0.53 -16.20
CA TYR A 214 1.12 1.30 -15.23
C TYR A 214 0.67 0.98 -13.80
N ILE A 215 1.49 1.41 -12.84
CA ILE A 215 1.22 1.40 -11.40
C ILE A 215 1.34 2.83 -10.88
N ILE A 216 0.45 3.25 -9.99
CA ILE A 216 0.54 4.53 -9.27
C ILE A 216 0.80 4.20 -7.80
N ASP A 217 1.92 4.69 -7.26
CA ASP A 217 2.22 4.48 -5.85
C ASP A 217 1.48 5.46 -4.92
N LYS A 218 1.72 5.32 -3.61
CA LYS A 218 1.10 6.16 -2.57
C LYS A 218 1.50 7.64 -2.64
N VAL A 219 2.62 7.98 -3.27
CA VAL A 219 3.06 9.38 -3.46
C VAL A 219 2.63 9.93 -4.82
N GLY A 220 1.86 9.15 -5.59
CA GLY A 220 1.34 9.53 -6.90
C GLY A 220 2.36 9.38 -8.04
N ALA A 221 3.49 8.71 -7.82
CA ALA A 221 4.43 8.46 -8.90
C ALA A 221 3.93 7.33 -9.80
N VAL A 222 4.10 7.52 -11.11
CA VAL A 222 3.65 6.57 -12.13
C VAL A 222 4.81 5.68 -12.52
N TRP A 223 4.62 4.37 -12.35
CA TRP A 223 5.59 3.33 -12.65
C TRP A 223 5.17 2.56 -13.91
N THR A 224 6.13 2.35 -14.81
CA THR A 224 5.93 1.59 -16.05
C THR A 224 7.12 0.67 -16.32
N VAL A 225 6.93 -0.31 -17.20
CA VAL A 225 8.01 -1.16 -17.71
C VAL A 225 8.06 -1.03 -19.22
N VAL A 226 9.22 -0.65 -19.77
CA VAL A 226 9.43 -0.53 -21.22
C VAL A 226 10.65 -1.36 -21.58
N ASN A 227 10.48 -2.34 -22.48
CA ASN A 227 11.56 -3.25 -22.90
C ASN A 227 12.33 -3.90 -21.74
N GLY A 228 11.62 -4.24 -20.65
CA GLY A 228 12.21 -4.85 -19.46
C GLY A 228 12.96 -3.89 -18.52
N VAL A 229 12.84 -2.57 -18.73
CA VAL A 229 13.42 -1.51 -17.87
C VAL A 229 12.30 -0.79 -17.11
N ILE A 230 12.51 -0.52 -15.82
CA ILE A 230 11.54 0.15 -14.95
C ILE A 230 11.72 1.66 -15.00
N TYR A 231 10.62 2.38 -15.20
CA TYR A 231 10.55 3.84 -15.16
C TYR A 231 9.61 4.29 -14.05
N ARG A 232 10.00 5.36 -13.33
CA ARG A 232 9.15 6.16 -12.44
C ARG A 232 9.09 7.57 -12.97
N ASN A 233 7.90 8.08 -13.28
CA ASN A 233 7.69 9.40 -13.87
C ASN A 233 8.60 9.64 -15.11
N ASN A 234 8.64 8.64 -16.01
CA ASN A 234 9.44 8.64 -17.23
C ASN A 234 10.97 8.72 -17.03
N GLN A 235 11.48 8.46 -15.82
CA GLN A 235 12.91 8.32 -15.54
C GLN A 235 13.21 6.90 -15.07
N THR A 236 14.34 6.35 -15.50
CA THR A 236 14.76 5.00 -15.08
C THR A 236 15.05 4.98 -13.58
N VAL A 237 14.60 3.93 -12.88
CA VAL A 237 14.90 3.72 -11.46
C VAL A 237 15.96 2.63 -11.32
N GLY A 238 17.19 3.04 -10.99
CA GLY A 238 18.33 2.14 -10.94
C GLY A 238 18.67 1.51 -12.31
N ASN A 239 19.53 0.50 -12.29
CA ASN A 239 19.91 -0.26 -13.48
C ASN A 239 19.08 -1.55 -13.56
N THR A 240 17.90 -1.48 -14.16
CA THR A 240 16.97 -2.61 -14.30
C THR A 240 16.90 -3.07 -15.74
N TYR A 241 16.88 -4.39 -15.94
CA TYR A 241 16.78 -5.03 -17.25
C TYR A 241 16.09 -6.39 -17.09
N ASN A 242 15.50 -6.89 -18.18
CA ASN A 242 14.80 -8.19 -18.21
C ASN A 242 13.72 -8.35 -17.12
N VAL A 243 13.04 -7.26 -16.76
CA VAL A 243 11.90 -7.28 -15.82
C VAL A 243 10.72 -7.97 -16.49
N SER A 244 10.23 -9.06 -15.88
CA SER A 244 9.06 -9.82 -16.35
C SER A 244 7.79 -9.45 -15.59
N LEU A 245 7.91 -8.90 -14.38
CA LEU A 245 6.80 -8.46 -13.56
C LEU A 245 7.22 -7.27 -12.69
N LEU A 246 6.39 -6.22 -12.68
CA LEU A 246 6.43 -5.15 -11.68
C LEU A 246 5.19 -5.28 -10.80
N LEU A 247 5.31 -5.04 -9.50
CA LEU A 247 4.26 -5.26 -8.50
C LEU A 247 4.20 -4.12 -7.50
N TRP A 248 3.00 -3.60 -7.28
CA TRP A 248 2.66 -2.76 -6.14
C TRP A 248 2.08 -3.62 -5.04
N TYR A 249 2.75 -3.71 -3.89
CA TYR A 249 2.29 -4.54 -2.79
C TYR A 249 2.80 -4.04 -1.44
N GLY A 250 1.92 -3.96 -0.44
CA GLY A 250 2.25 -3.55 0.92
C GLY A 250 2.85 -2.14 1.00
N GLY A 251 2.49 -1.23 0.09
CA GLY A 251 3.03 0.13 0.05
C GLY A 251 4.46 0.26 -0.50
N LYS A 252 5.00 -0.79 -1.13
CA LYS A 252 6.31 -0.81 -1.80
C LYS A 252 6.19 -1.30 -3.23
N ILE A 253 7.20 -0.96 -4.04
CA ILE A 253 7.36 -1.45 -5.41
C ILE A 253 8.35 -2.61 -5.42
N TRP A 254 7.95 -3.67 -6.10
CA TRP A 254 8.70 -4.91 -6.25
C TRP A 254 8.83 -5.24 -7.73
N HIS A 255 9.89 -5.93 -8.12
CA HIS A 255 9.97 -6.51 -9.47
C HIS A 255 10.51 -7.94 -9.45
N CYS A 256 10.13 -8.71 -10.46
CA CYS A 256 10.72 -10.01 -10.74
C CYS A 256 11.43 -9.95 -12.09
N GLY A 257 12.66 -10.46 -12.14
CA GLY A 257 13.38 -10.67 -13.40
C GLY A 257 12.87 -11.93 -14.12
N THR A 258 13.20 -12.07 -15.40
CA THR A 258 12.94 -13.30 -16.20
C THR A 258 13.54 -14.57 -15.61
N GLY A 259 14.60 -14.45 -14.77
CA GLY A 259 15.19 -15.56 -14.03
C GLY A 259 14.46 -15.96 -12.73
N GLY A 260 13.34 -15.29 -12.38
CA GLY A 260 12.54 -15.60 -11.19
C GLY A 260 12.96 -14.91 -9.88
N GLN A 261 14.10 -14.20 -9.86
CA GLN A 261 14.55 -13.45 -8.69
C GLN A 261 13.70 -12.18 -8.50
N PHE A 262 13.19 -12.00 -7.28
CA PHE A 262 12.47 -10.79 -6.86
C PHE A 262 13.41 -9.74 -6.27
N TYR A 263 13.04 -8.48 -6.41
CA TYR A 263 13.71 -7.32 -5.84
C TYR A 263 12.67 -6.33 -5.28
N VAL A 264 13.04 -5.62 -4.22
CA VAL A 264 12.26 -4.52 -3.63
C VAL A 264 12.99 -3.20 -3.83
N CYS A 265 12.25 -2.14 -4.17
CA CYS A 265 12.81 -0.79 -4.20
C CYS A 265 12.77 -0.21 -2.78
N ASN A 266 13.94 0.13 -2.23
CA ASN A 266 14.01 0.81 -0.94
C ASN A 266 13.78 2.33 -1.07
N ASP A 267 13.80 3.05 0.05
CA ASP A 267 13.47 4.50 0.08
C ASP A 267 14.59 5.41 -0.47
N VAL A 268 15.69 4.83 -0.96
CA VAL A 268 16.79 5.52 -1.65
C VAL A 268 17.01 5.00 -3.07
N ASP A 269 15.96 4.42 -3.69
CA ASP A 269 15.93 3.94 -5.07
C ASP A 269 16.93 2.81 -5.41
N ILE A 270 17.29 2.00 -4.41
CA ILE A 270 18.12 0.81 -4.59
C ILE A 270 17.21 -0.44 -4.63
N TRP A 271 17.47 -1.30 -5.62
CA TRP A 271 16.81 -2.60 -5.76
C TRP A 271 17.54 -3.67 -4.95
N LEU A 272 16.88 -4.16 -3.89
CA LEU A 272 17.44 -5.16 -2.98
C LEU A 272 16.85 -6.55 -3.28
N PRO A 273 17.67 -7.61 -3.37
CA PRO A 273 17.17 -8.96 -3.63
C PRO A 273 16.27 -9.45 -2.49
N CYS A 274 15.17 -10.10 -2.85
CA CYS A 274 14.17 -10.60 -1.91
C CYS A 274 13.38 -11.78 -2.50
N ASN A 275 12.49 -12.36 -1.70
CA ASN A 275 11.47 -13.31 -2.16
C ASN A 275 10.21 -12.58 -2.63
N ASP A 276 9.29 -13.31 -3.29
CA ASP A 276 7.98 -12.76 -3.64
C ASP A 276 7.22 -12.36 -2.36
N PRO A 277 6.87 -11.08 -2.18
CA PRO A 277 6.25 -10.58 -0.95
C PRO A 277 4.81 -11.10 -0.73
N ARG A 278 4.19 -11.65 -1.78
CA ARG A 278 2.84 -12.22 -1.71
C ARG A 278 2.82 -13.61 -1.10
N ILE A 279 3.99 -14.25 -0.94
CA ILE A 279 4.07 -15.56 -0.31
C ILE A 279 3.84 -15.42 1.20
N VAL A 280 2.82 -16.13 1.69
CA VAL A 280 2.44 -16.18 3.11
C VAL A 280 2.63 -17.62 3.56
N THR A 281 3.56 -17.86 4.48
CA THR A 281 3.65 -19.14 5.20
C THR A 281 2.57 -19.16 6.28
N ALA A 282 2.03 -20.33 6.60
CA ALA A 282 1.13 -20.44 7.74
C ALA A 282 1.92 -20.25 9.04
N ALA A 283 1.37 -19.50 9.99
CA ALA A 283 1.95 -19.39 11.32
C ALA A 283 1.68 -20.66 12.14
N THR A 284 2.64 -21.07 12.97
CA THR A 284 2.52 -22.29 13.79
C THR A 284 1.49 -22.09 14.89
N ALA A 285 0.44 -22.92 14.93
CA ALA A 285 -0.55 -22.85 16.01
C ALA A 285 0.09 -23.01 17.40
N GLY A 286 -0.47 -22.31 18.39
CA GLY A 286 0.01 -22.28 19.77
C GLY A 286 1.20 -21.37 20.04
N THR A 287 1.69 -20.58 19.08
CA THR A 287 2.85 -19.69 19.26
C THR A 287 2.51 -18.21 19.29
N PHE A 288 1.25 -17.82 19.03
CA PHE A 288 0.90 -16.44 18.76
C PHE A 288 0.97 -15.52 19.98
N TYR A 289 0.43 -15.97 21.10
CA TYR A 289 0.22 -15.13 22.28
C TYR A 289 1.42 -15.20 23.22
N GLY A 290 2.15 -14.09 23.32
CA GLY A 290 3.22 -13.95 24.30
C GLY A 290 3.14 -12.69 25.14
N ILE A 291 4.02 -12.62 26.13
CA ILE A 291 4.17 -11.48 27.03
C ILE A 291 5.64 -11.33 27.44
N ASN A 292 6.05 -10.09 27.66
CA ASN A 292 7.35 -9.75 28.20
C ASN A 292 7.31 -9.79 29.73
N GLY A 293 8.44 -10.12 30.33
CA GLY A 293 8.66 -9.81 31.72
C GLY A 293 10.13 -9.90 32.10
N HIS A 294 10.40 -9.79 33.40
CA HIS A 294 11.75 -9.63 33.91
C HIS A 294 12.19 -10.81 34.78
N TYR A 295 13.51 -11.00 34.85
CA TYR A 295 14.13 -12.06 35.65
C TYR A 295 14.11 -11.73 37.16
N ASP A 296 14.04 -10.45 37.51
CA ASP A 296 14.12 -9.91 38.87
C ASP A 296 12.74 -9.64 39.50
N TYR A 297 11.67 -10.04 38.82
CA TYR A 297 10.34 -10.05 39.41
C TYR A 297 10.31 -10.82 40.74
N ARG A 298 9.44 -10.37 41.65
CA ARG A 298 9.21 -11.02 42.95
C ARG A 298 8.43 -12.33 42.86
N TYR A 299 7.99 -12.70 41.66
CA TYR A 299 7.29 -13.95 41.39
C TYR A 299 8.26 -15.13 41.39
N THR A 300 7.86 -16.22 42.04
CA THR A 300 8.51 -17.51 41.83
C THR A 300 8.25 -18.03 40.41
N PRO A 301 9.13 -18.88 39.85
CA PRO A 301 8.89 -19.51 38.55
C PRO A 301 7.54 -20.24 38.45
N ALA A 302 7.09 -20.87 39.53
CA ALA A 302 5.78 -21.55 39.58
C ALA A 302 4.60 -20.55 39.49
N GLN A 303 4.74 -19.37 40.09
CA GLN A 303 3.75 -18.31 39.96
C GLN A 303 3.70 -17.78 38.52
N ILE A 304 4.85 -17.52 37.88
CA ILE A 304 4.89 -17.10 36.47
C ILE A 304 4.22 -18.14 35.57
N VAL A 305 4.53 -19.44 35.74
CA VAL A 305 3.86 -20.52 34.99
C VAL A 305 2.34 -20.49 35.18
N SER A 306 1.87 -20.28 36.40
CA SER A 306 0.44 -20.22 36.71
C SER A 306 -0.22 -18.99 36.07
N ILE A 307 0.43 -17.84 36.15
CA ILE A 307 -0.02 -16.58 35.53
C ILE A 307 -0.13 -16.74 34.01
N MET A 308 0.92 -17.26 33.35
CA MET A 308 0.95 -17.52 31.91
C MET A 308 -0.21 -18.41 31.46
N LYS A 309 -0.44 -19.54 32.16
CA LYS A 309 -1.55 -20.45 31.87
C LYS A 309 -2.91 -19.79 32.04
N ASN A 310 -3.08 -19.02 33.11
CA ASN A 310 -4.34 -18.31 33.39
C ASN A 310 -4.64 -17.24 32.33
N MET A 311 -3.62 -16.58 31.80
CA MET A 311 -3.78 -15.59 30.73
C MET A 311 -4.00 -16.24 29.35
N GLY A 312 -3.66 -17.52 29.18
CA GLY A 312 -3.69 -18.20 27.89
C GLY A 312 -2.50 -17.87 26.98
N SER A 313 -1.42 -17.30 27.54
CA SER A 313 -0.18 -17.03 26.79
C SER A 313 0.72 -18.28 26.76
N SER A 314 1.43 -18.48 25.65
CA SER A 314 2.32 -19.61 25.45
C SER A 314 3.80 -19.24 25.44
N THR A 315 4.14 -17.98 25.13
CA THR A 315 5.53 -17.50 25.04
C THR A 315 5.82 -16.42 26.07
N TYR A 316 6.87 -16.59 26.87
CA TYR A 316 7.38 -15.57 27.79
C TYR A 316 8.73 -15.08 27.29
N ARG A 317 8.83 -13.79 26.98
CA ARG A 317 10.10 -13.14 26.63
C ARG A 317 10.76 -12.57 27.87
N VAL A 318 12.02 -12.93 28.11
CA VAL A 318 12.77 -12.49 29.29
C VAL A 318 14.26 -12.30 28.98
N GLY A 319 14.83 -11.22 29.52
CA GLY A 319 16.24 -10.86 29.36
C GLY A 319 17.17 -11.49 30.39
N CYS A 320 18.37 -11.88 29.96
CA CYS A 320 19.52 -12.12 30.82
C CYS A 320 20.83 -11.90 30.07
N ILE A 321 21.92 -11.83 30.83
CA ILE A 321 23.29 -11.96 30.31
C ILE A 321 24.01 -13.11 31.03
N ASP A 322 25.30 -13.28 30.79
CA ASP A 322 26.15 -14.24 31.51
C ASP A 322 26.50 -13.84 32.96
N ASP A 323 25.82 -12.81 33.50
CA ASP A 323 25.82 -12.50 34.92
C ASP A 323 25.06 -13.59 35.70
N PRO A 324 25.66 -14.17 36.76
CA PRO A 324 25.04 -15.25 37.53
C PRO A 324 23.68 -14.91 38.13
N THR A 325 23.38 -13.65 38.45
CA THR A 325 22.10 -13.26 39.05
C THR A 325 20.98 -13.44 38.03
N SER A 326 21.12 -12.78 36.87
CA SER A 326 20.13 -12.86 35.80
C SER A 326 20.06 -14.26 35.19
N LEU A 327 21.21 -14.90 34.94
CA LEU A 327 21.25 -16.21 34.30
C LEU A 327 20.63 -17.31 35.17
N ASN A 328 20.92 -17.33 36.48
CA ASN A 328 20.34 -18.35 37.37
C ASN A 328 18.83 -18.18 37.50
N ALA A 329 18.32 -16.94 37.53
CA ALA A 329 16.89 -16.67 37.54
C ALA A 329 16.21 -17.20 36.26
N VAL A 330 16.79 -16.94 35.09
CA VAL A 330 16.27 -17.42 33.80
C VAL A 330 16.41 -18.95 33.66
N VAL A 331 17.45 -19.57 34.21
CA VAL A 331 17.58 -21.04 34.30
C VAL A 331 16.43 -21.64 35.11
N ASN A 332 16.09 -21.06 36.27
CA ASN A 332 14.98 -21.51 37.09
C ASN A 332 13.62 -21.36 36.38
N LEU A 333 13.45 -20.28 35.61
CA LEU A 333 12.28 -20.11 34.73
C LEU A 333 12.23 -21.19 33.65
N ALA A 334 13.35 -21.45 32.95
CA ALA A 334 13.43 -22.45 31.89
C ALA A 334 13.07 -23.86 32.40
N GLN A 335 13.56 -24.22 33.59
CA GLN A 335 13.20 -25.47 34.26
C GLN A 335 11.69 -25.61 34.50
N ALA A 336 11.06 -24.54 35.01
CA ALA A 336 9.63 -24.54 35.28
C ALA A 336 8.79 -24.57 33.99
N PHE A 337 9.20 -23.83 32.96
CA PHE A 337 8.50 -23.72 31.68
C PHE A 337 8.52 -25.03 30.89
N ARG A 338 9.66 -25.74 30.87
CA ARG A 338 9.79 -27.05 30.23
C ARG A 338 8.74 -28.04 30.71
N SER A 339 8.50 -28.09 32.01
CA SER A 339 7.51 -28.99 32.63
C SER A 339 6.07 -28.54 32.35
N ALA A 340 5.87 -27.26 32.05
CA ALA A 340 4.58 -26.65 31.83
C ALA A 340 4.11 -26.66 30.37
N GLY A 341 4.98 -27.03 29.42
CA GLY A 341 4.71 -26.93 27.98
C GLY A 341 4.68 -25.49 27.47
N LEU A 342 5.31 -24.56 28.20
CA LEU A 342 5.40 -23.16 27.82
C LEU A 342 6.74 -22.87 27.13
N THR A 343 6.75 -21.86 26.28
CA THR A 343 7.93 -21.42 25.54
C THR A 343 8.61 -20.28 26.27
N LEU A 344 9.92 -20.43 26.50
CA LEU A 344 10.77 -19.33 26.95
C LEU A 344 11.54 -18.78 25.74
N PHE A 345 11.34 -17.50 25.45
CA PHE A 345 12.07 -16.78 24.42
C PHE A 345 13.08 -15.86 25.10
N VAL A 346 14.38 -16.17 24.96
CA VAL A 346 15.39 -15.52 25.80
C VAL A 346 16.06 -14.39 25.05
N LEU A 347 15.91 -13.17 25.58
CA LEU A 347 16.68 -12.02 25.16
C LEU A 347 18.07 -12.10 25.81
N ILE A 348 19.11 -12.15 24.98
CA ILE A 348 20.50 -11.97 25.42
C ILE A 348 20.73 -10.46 25.46
N ASP A 349 20.58 -9.89 26.65
CA ASP A 349 20.46 -8.44 26.88
C ASP A 349 21.83 -7.77 26.99
N LEU A 350 22.67 -7.99 25.98
CA LEU A 350 24.02 -7.44 25.90
C LEU A 350 24.03 -6.20 24.98
N GLY A 351 24.46 -5.07 25.55
CA GLY A 351 24.65 -3.81 24.83
C GLY A 351 26.00 -3.68 24.11
N ILE A 352 26.30 -2.45 23.67
CA ILE A 352 27.54 -2.09 22.95
C ILE A 352 28.68 -1.59 23.87
N TYR A 353 28.49 -1.71 25.19
CA TYR A 353 29.36 -1.12 26.20
C TYR A 353 30.13 -2.17 27.00
N ASP A 354 31.34 -1.82 27.42
CA ASP A 354 32.12 -2.58 28.38
C ASP A 354 31.62 -2.38 29.82
N SER A 355 32.30 -3.03 30.78
CA SER A 355 31.96 -2.94 32.21
C SER A 355 32.08 -1.54 32.81
N ASN A 356 32.81 -0.63 32.16
CA ASN A 356 32.95 0.77 32.58
C ASN A 356 31.93 1.68 31.88
N ARG A 357 30.99 1.10 31.11
CA ARG A 357 30.04 1.80 30.23
C ARG A 357 30.70 2.61 29.11
N ALA A 358 31.92 2.24 28.70
CA ALA A 358 32.53 2.77 27.49
C ALA A 358 32.15 1.89 26.28
N ILE A 359 31.93 2.49 25.12
CA ILE A 359 31.69 1.71 23.88
C ILE A 359 32.89 0.80 23.65
N PHE A 360 32.66 -0.46 23.23
CA PHE A 360 33.75 -1.36 22.90
C PHE A 360 34.69 -0.75 21.85
N SER A 361 36.00 -0.97 22.02
CA SER A 361 37.03 -0.29 21.22
C SER A 361 37.19 -0.82 19.79
N SER A 362 36.58 -1.96 19.46
CA SER A 362 36.60 -2.50 18.09
C SER A 362 35.49 -3.53 17.86
N GLU A 363 35.14 -3.73 16.59
CA GLU A 363 34.18 -4.77 16.15
C GLU A 363 34.61 -6.16 16.64
N SER A 364 35.91 -6.47 16.63
CA SER A 364 36.41 -7.78 17.07
C SER A 364 36.21 -8.01 18.57
N ILE A 365 36.40 -6.98 19.40
CA ILE A 365 36.19 -7.08 20.85
C ILE A 365 34.70 -7.21 21.15
N ALA A 366 33.87 -6.41 20.48
CA ALA A 366 32.42 -6.47 20.57
C ALA A 366 31.88 -7.86 20.17
N TYR A 367 32.40 -8.41 19.06
CA TYR A 367 32.09 -9.76 18.59
C TYR A 367 32.46 -10.84 19.59
N GLU A 368 33.68 -10.83 20.11
CA GLU A 368 34.12 -11.87 21.05
C GLU A 368 33.33 -11.81 22.36
N ARG A 369 33.02 -10.60 22.85
CA ARG A 369 32.16 -10.43 24.02
C ARG A 369 30.76 -10.98 23.80
N GLY A 370 30.15 -10.65 22.66
CA GLY A 370 28.84 -11.19 22.25
C GLY A 370 28.84 -12.71 22.16
N ARG A 371 29.87 -13.28 21.51
CA ARG A 371 30.03 -14.73 21.35
C ARG A 371 30.17 -15.46 22.67
N SER A 372 31.03 -14.98 23.56
CA SER A 372 31.26 -15.58 24.88
C SER A 372 30.02 -15.51 25.78
N CYS A 373 29.36 -14.35 25.84
CA CYS A 373 28.12 -14.16 26.59
C CYS A 373 27.04 -15.16 26.12
N ALA A 374 26.76 -15.15 24.83
CA ALA A 374 25.70 -15.94 24.25
C ALA A 374 25.95 -17.45 24.31
N ALA A 375 27.20 -17.89 24.16
CA ALA A 375 27.56 -19.29 24.35
C ALA A 375 27.32 -19.73 25.81
N THR A 376 27.66 -18.88 26.78
CA THR A 376 27.42 -19.16 28.20
C THR A 376 25.93 -19.28 28.50
N VAL A 377 25.12 -18.32 28.04
CA VAL A 377 23.66 -18.32 28.19
C VAL A 377 23.05 -19.55 27.53
N ALA A 378 23.38 -19.82 26.26
CA ALA A 378 22.84 -20.97 25.53
C ALA A 378 23.23 -22.31 26.20
N ASN A 379 24.46 -22.45 26.69
CA ASN A 379 24.91 -23.66 27.36
C ASN A 379 24.17 -23.92 28.67
N ALA A 380 23.86 -22.87 29.43
CA ALA A 380 23.10 -22.98 30.67
C ALA A 380 21.62 -23.36 30.42
N LEU A 381 21.05 -22.91 29.29
CA LEU A 381 19.62 -23.05 29.01
C LEU A 381 19.27 -24.24 28.11
N ALA A 382 20.22 -24.74 27.31
CA ALA A 382 20.03 -25.89 26.41
C ALA A 382 19.45 -27.13 27.11
N PRO A 383 19.90 -27.52 28.34
CA PRO A 383 19.33 -28.67 29.06
C PRO A 383 17.84 -28.52 29.39
N TYR A 384 17.30 -27.30 29.37
CA TYR A 384 15.92 -26.99 29.72
C TYR A 384 15.04 -26.71 28.50
N GLY A 385 15.53 -26.99 27.29
CA GLY A 385 14.72 -26.95 26.08
C GLY A 385 14.50 -25.55 25.50
N VAL A 386 15.27 -24.55 25.93
CA VAL A 386 15.27 -23.23 25.28
C VAL A 386 15.92 -23.36 23.91
N THR A 387 15.22 -22.95 22.87
CA THR A 387 15.68 -23.07 21.47
C THR A 387 15.55 -21.78 20.66
N MET A 388 15.12 -20.68 21.30
CA MET A 388 14.89 -19.41 20.64
C MET A 388 15.52 -18.28 21.45
N TYR A 389 16.30 -17.46 20.78
CA TYR A 389 17.07 -16.39 21.38
C TYR A 389 16.91 -15.10 20.58
N GLU A 390 16.75 -13.98 21.27
CA GLU A 390 16.88 -12.65 20.69
C GLU A 390 18.26 -12.09 21.06
N CYS A 391 19.01 -11.64 20.06
CA CYS A 391 20.38 -11.19 20.22
C CYS A 391 20.41 -9.66 20.26
N GLY A 392 20.33 -9.10 21.47
CA GLY A 392 20.33 -7.66 21.74
C GLY A 392 18.94 -7.05 21.75
N ASN A 393 18.77 -6.01 22.59
CA ASN A 393 17.52 -5.26 22.76
C ASN A 393 17.65 -3.89 22.10
N GLU A 394 16.92 -3.65 21.00
CA GLU A 394 16.89 -2.37 20.27
C GLU A 394 18.25 -1.69 20.06
N LEU A 395 19.32 -2.46 19.79
CA LEU A 395 20.68 -1.89 19.73
C LEU A 395 20.84 -0.79 18.66
N THR A 396 19.99 -0.80 17.62
CA THR A 396 19.92 0.26 16.61
C THR A 396 19.46 1.61 17.17
N ARG A 397 18.79 1.61 18.33
CA ARG A 397 18.24 2.78 19.03
C ARG A 397 19.06 3.24 20.22
N GLU A 398 20.19 2.60 20.48
CA GLU A 398 21.21 3.12 21.41
C GLU A 398 21.64 4.52 20.98
N SER A 399 21.80 5.44 21.95
CA SER A 399 22.08 6.86 21.67
C SER A 399 23.40 7.11 20.95
N ASP A 400 24.33 6.15 21.02
CA ASP A 400 25.60 6.19 20.31
C ASP A 400 25.51 5.62 18.87
N ILE A 401 24.37 5.03 18.51
CA ILE A 401 24.12 4.40 17.21
C ILE A 401 23.15 5.22 16.37
N ILE A 402 21.96 5.56 16.86
CA ILE A 402 21.03 6.45 16.13
C ILE A 402 21.50 7.90 16.25
N LEU A 403 21.70 8.60 15.12
CA LEU A 403 22.22 9.98 15.14
C LEU A 403 21.17 10.99 15.61
N ASP A 404 19.91 10.75 15.27
CA ASP A 404 18.75 11.53 15.72
C ASP A 404 17.60 10.56 16.01
N SER A 405 17.25 10.43 17.29
CA SER A 405 16.18 9.54 17.75
C SER A 405 14.79 9.86 17.18
N THR A 406 14.60 11.04 16.57
CA THR A 406 13.34 11.40 15.89
C THR A 406 13.24 10.78 14.49
N ASN A 407 14.34 10.25 13.94
CA ASN A 407 14.32 9.56 12.66
C ASN A 407 13.65 8.19 12.77
N ALA A 408 12.89 7.86 11.72
CA ALA A 408 12.22 6.58 11.59
C ALA A 408 13.19 5.40 11.39
N GLY A 409 14.45 5.66 11.01
CA GLY A 409 15.47 4.63 10.75
C GLY A 409 15.38 3.97 9.38
N THR A 410 14.65 4.58 8.44
CA THR A 410 14.43 4.02 7.10
C THR A 410 15.68 4.05 6.22
N LYS A 411 16.73 4.79 6.61
CA LYS A 411 17.95 4.94 5.84
C LYS A 411 19.18 4.58 6.68
N ALA A 412 20.14 3.89 6.08
CA ALA A 412 21.39 3.54 6.76
C ALA A 412 22.16 4.78 7.26
N VAL A 413 22.04 5.91 6.54
CA VAL A 413 22.66 7.19 6.94
C VAL A 413 22.06 7.81 8.21
N ASP A 414 20.94 7.31 8.71
CA ASP A 414 20.36 7.74 9.98
C ASP A 414 21.21 7.26 11.18
N PHE A 415 22.15 6.33 10.95
CA PHE A 415 22.97 5.68 11.97
C PHE A 415 24.45 6.07 11.90
N ASN A 416 25.13 5.97 13.03
CA ASN A 416 26.51 6.39 13.23
C ASN A 416 27.50 5.42 12.56
N ASN A 417 28.18 5.88 11.50
CA ASN A 417 29.14 5.06 10.75
C ASN A 417 30.33 4.55 11.57
N THR A 418 30.78 5.32 12.58
CA THR A 418 31.94 5.00 13.43
C THR A 418 31.62 3.90 14.43
N ASN A 419 30.45 3.97 15.06
CA ASN A 419 30.02 3.02 16.08
C ASN A 419 29.30 1.79 15.50
N TRP A 420 28.84 1.88 14.24
CA TRP A 420 28.17 0.79 13.53
C TRP A 420 28.89 -0.57 13.57
N PRO A 421 30.23 -0.66 13.33
CA PRO A 421 30.96 -1.92 13.43
C PRO A 421 30.89 -2.56 14.81
N ILE A 422 30.77 -1.76 15.87
CA ILE A 422 30.64 -2.26 17.25
C ILE A 422 29.32 -2.98 17.43
N MET A 423 28.21 -2.31 17.10
CA MET A 423 26.86 -2.91 17.15
C MET A 423 26.78 -4.18 16.29
N ARG A 424 27.26 -4.12 15.05
CA ARG A 424 27.34 -5.28 14.15
C ARG A 424 28.12 -6.43 14.79
N GLY A 425 29.26 -6.12 15.41
CA GLY A 425 30.09 -7.07 16.13
C GLY A 425 29.32 -7.78 17.24
N VAL A 426 28.68 -7.04 18.16
CA VAL A 426 27.91 -7.63 19.28
C VAL A 426 26.79 -8.53 18.76
N MET A 427 25.97 -8.06 17.81
CA MET A 427 24.86 -8.83 17.24
C MET A 427 25.33 -10.14 16.60
N ARG A 428 26.35 -10.06 15.73
CA ARG A 428 26.92 -11.25 15.07
C ARG A 428 27.56 -12.20 16.09
N GLY A 429 28.26 -11.65 17.08
CA GLY A 429 28.86 -12.39 18.17
C GLY A 429 27.82 -13.21 18.92
N MET A 430 26.73 -12.58 19.35
CA MET A 430 25.66 -13.27 20.07
C MET A 430 25.04 -14.41 19.26
N ILE A 431 24.72 -14.18 17.98
CA ILE A 431 24.20 -15.24 17.09
C ILE A 431 25.19 -16.40 17.01
N ASP A 432 26.46 -16.11 16.69
CA ASP A 432 27.50 -17.13 16.53
C ASP A 432 27.80 -17.86 17.85
N GLY A 433 27.64 -17.20 18.99
CA GLY A 433 27.76 -17.75 20.34
C GLY A 433 26.67 -18.77 20.64
N VAL A 434 25.40 -18.40 20.44
CA VAL A 434 24.27 -19.35 20.57
C VAL A 434 24.50 -20.56 19.66
N LYS A 435 24.80 -20.31 18.37
CA LYS A 435 24.95 -21.37 17.36
C LYS A 435 26.13 -22.29 17.62
N SER A 436 27.15 -21.83 18.33
CA SER A 436 28.29 -22.67 18.73
C SER A 436 27.90 -23.78 19.73
N VAL A 437 26.84 -23.56 20.51
CA VAL A 437 26.34 -24.51 21.51
C VAL A 437 25.10 -25.24 20.99
N GLN A 438 24.18 -24.51 20.36
CA GLN A 438 22.93 -25.01 19.82
C GLN A 438 22.81 -24.66 18.33
N PRO A 439 23.43 -25.43 17.41
CA PRO A 439 23.42 -25.12 15.98
C PRO A 439 22.02 -24.96 15.36
N ALA A 440 21.03 -25.67 15.92
CA ALA A 440 19.64 -25.64 15.46
C ALA A 440 18.76 -24.57 16.16
N ALA A 441 19.26 -23.91 17.21
CA ALA A 441 18.50 -22.84 17.86
C ALA A 441 18.22 -21.70 16.88
N LYS A 442 17.14 -20.96 17.10
CA LYS A 442 16.74 -19.85 16.24
C LYS A 442 17.16 -18.54 16.90
N CYS A 443 17.92 -17.72 16.19
CA CYS A 443 18.38 -16.42 16.68
C CYS A 443 17.68 -15.29 15.92
N GLY A 444 17.15 -14.31 16.65
CA GLY A 444 16.66 -13.04 16.10
C GLY A 444 17.55 -11.87 16.46
N VAL A 445 17.39 -10.75 15.77
CA VAL A 445 17.94 -9.44 16.14
C VAL A 445 16.79 -8.47 16.23
N ASN A 446 16.77 -7.72 17.32
CA ASN A 446 15.70 -6.79 17.61
C ASN A 446 15.88 -5.45 16.88
N PHE A 447 14.80 -4.96 16.29
CA PHE A 447 14.71 -3.66 15.63
C PHE A 447 13.46 -2.91 16.10
N CYS A 448 13.41 -1.59 15.88
CA CYS A 448 12.31 -0.75 16.34
C CYS A 448 11.87 0.26 15.27
N VAL A 449 10.67 0.82 15.41
CA VAL A 449 10.10 1.80 14.47
C VAL A 449 10.20 1.27 13.02
N ALA A 450 10.78 2.02 12.08
CA ALA A 450 10.99 1.62 10.69
C ALA A 450 12.48 1.46 10.35
N ASP A 451 13.25 0.82 11.25
CA ASP A 451 14.70 0.51 11.13
C ASP A 451 15.13 -0.37 9.94
N ILE A 452 14.38 -0.36 8.83
CA ILE A 452 14.72 -1.09 7.61
C ILE A 452 16.06 -0.64 7.01
N GLY A 453 16.46 0.62 7.23
CA GLY A 453 17.78 1.10 6.80
C GLY A 453 18.89 0.37 7.53
N ALA A 454 18.71 0.11 8.83
CA ALA A 454 19.67 -0.63 9.61
C ALA A 454 19.63 -2.13 9.30
N SER A 455 18.44 -2.74 9.29
CA SER A 455 18.32 -4.18 9.07
C SER A 455 18.78 -4.57 7.66
N ASP A 456 18.54 -3.76 6.63
CA ASP A 456 19.06 -3.98 5.27
C ASP A 456 20.59 -3.85 5.22
N ALA A 457 21.15 -2.82 5.85
CA ALA A 457 22.60 -2.61 5.85
C ALA A 457 23.34 -3.74 6.58
N LEU A 458 22.84 -4.17 7.74
CA LEU A 458 23.37 -5.32 8.47
C LEU A 458 23.23 -6.61 7.66
N TRP A 459 22.10 -6.78 6.97
CA TRP A 459 21.90 -7.92 6.10
C TRP A 459 22.93 -7.89 4.95
N ASP A 460 23.10 -6.80 4.23
CA ASP A 460 23.98 -6.79 3.06
C ASP A 460 25.47 -6.63 3.38
N GLY A 461 25.84 -6.44 4.65
CA GLY A 461 27.22 -6.19 5.04
C GLY A 461 27.68 -4.81 4.57
N MET A 462 26.82 -3.83 4.76
CA MET A 462 27.00 -2.43 4.40
C MET A 462 27.24 -1.57 5.64
N GLN A 463 27.92 -0.45 5.41
CA GLN A 463 28.09 0.64 6.36
C GLN A 463 27.07 1.77 6.09
N PRO A 464 26.76 2.60 7.11
CA PRO A 464 25.96 3.82 6.95
C PRO A 464 26.44 4.77 5.84
N ASP A 465 27.74 4.82 5.55
CA ASP A 465 28.31 5.63 4.47
C ASP A 465 28.12 5.04 3.05
N GLY A 466 27.46 3.89 2.93
CA GLY A 466 27.19 3.22 1.66
C GLY A 466 28.32 2.32 1.16
N THR A 467 29.42 2.19 1.90
CA THR A 467 30.47 1.20 1.58
C THR A 467 30.03 -0.21 1.94
N GLY A 468 30.51 -1.21 1.20
CA GLY A 468 30.12 -2.62 1.35
C GLY A 468 31.31 -3.57 1.47
N GLY A 469 31.02 -4.86 1.65
CA GLY A 469 32.05 -5.91 1.80
C GLY A 469 32.41 -6.21 3.26
N TYR A 470 31.59 -5.74 4.20
CA TYR A 470 31.75 -6.01 5.63
C TYR A 470 31.06 -7.32 6.03
N PRO A 471 31.33 -7.85 7.24
CA PRO A 471 30.60 -8.99 7.75
C PRO A 471 29.08 -8.79 7.69
N THR A 472 28.35 -9.84 7.36
CA THR A 472 26.88 -9.80 7.36
C THR A 472 26.33 -10.25 8.71
N VAL A 473 25.15 -9.75 9.08
CA VAL A 473 24.35 -10.29 10.19
C VAL A 473 23.18 -11.05 9.58
N ARG A 474 23.09 -12.35 9.88
CA ARG A 474 22.05 -13.25 9.38
C ARG A 474 21.33 -13.86 10.57
N TRP A 475 20.03 -13.62 10.65
CA TRP A 475 19.16 -14.15 11.70
C TRP A 475 18.20 -15.19 11.12
N ASP A 476 17.67 -16.06 12.00
CA ASP A 476 16.66 -17.06 11.65
C ASP A 476 15.23 -16.55 11.82
N MET A 477 15.05 -15.48 12.61
CA MET A 477 13.75 -14.85 12.87
C MET A 477 13.93 -13.33 12.91
N THR A 478 13.04 -12.59 12.25
CA THR A 478 13.00 -11.13 12.37
C THR A 478 12.16 -10.77 13.58
N THR A 479 12.75 -10.04 14.52
CA THR A 479 12.09 -9.60 15.75
C THR A 479 12.01 -8.09 15.77
N TRP A 480 10.86 -7.56 16.19
CA TRP A 480 10.61 -6.13 16.10
C TRP A 480 9.81 -5.63 17.30
N HIS A 481 10.05 -4.40 17.72
CA HIS A 481 9.24 -3.68 18.70
C HIS A 481 8.38 -2.63 18.01
N ASN A 482 7.10 -2.55 18.39
CA ASN A 482 6.20 -1.51 17.88
C ASN A 482 5.25 -1.01 18.96
N TYR A 483 5.51 0.19 19.46
CA TYR A 483 4.61 0.90 20.37
C TYR A 483 3.66 1.82 19.59
N GLU A 484 2.51 2.17 20.18
CA GLU A 484 1.48 3.01 19.52
C GLU A 484 2.05 4.29 18.90
N VAL A 485 3.03 4.91 19.57
CA VAL A 485 3.65 6.16 19.12
C VAL A 485 4.43 6.01 17.80
N TYR A 486 4.84 4.80 17.44
CA TYR A 486 5.51 4.50 16.16
C TYR A 486 4.53 4.25 15.01
N GLY A 487 3.22 4.25 15.30
CA GLY A 487 2.17 4.06 14.32
C GLY A 487 1.84 2.59 14.04
N ASP A 488 1.13 2.38 12.93
CA ASP A 488 0.67 1.07 12.50
C ASP A 488 1.78 0.32 11.76
N ILE A 489 2.22 -0.80 12.32
CA ILE A 489 3.29 -1.64 11.74
C ILE A 489 2.93 -2.19 10.34
N PHE A 490 1.64 -2.29 10.01
CA PHE A 490 1.19 -2.72 8.66
C PHE A 490 1.16 -1.59 7.65
N ASN A 491 1.44 -0.37 8.10
CA ASN A 491 1.41 0.83 7.29
C ASN A 491 2.39 1.86 7.86
N ILE A 492 3.60 1.43 8.24
CA ILE A 492 4.52 2.23 9.03
C ILE A 492 5.15 3.33 8.18
N GLY A 493 5.14 4.55 8.69
CA GLY A 493 5.57 5.74 7.98
C GLY A 493 7.07 5.83 7.82
N ILE A 494 7.51 6.44 6.72
CA ILE A 494 8.93 6.77 6.51
C ILE A 494 9.42 7.90 7.43
N ASP A 495 8.48 8.61 8.06
CA ASP A 495 8.63 9.58 9.15
C ASP A 495 8.40 8.96 10.54
N GLY A 496 8.14 7.64 10.61
CA GLY A 496 7.84 6.92 11.85
C GLY A 496 6.41 7.12 12.36
N ALA A 497 5.49 7.68 11.57
CA ALA A 497 4.10 7.90 11.99
C ALA A 497 3.03 7.96 10.87
N GLY A 498 3.38 8.31 9.63
CA GLY A 498 2.46 8.38 8.49
C GLY A 498 2.14 7.01 7.85
N PRO A 499 1.14 6.90 6.96
CA PRO A 499 0.93 5.67 6.20
C PRO A 499 2.12 5.42 5.26
N GLY A 500 2.88 4.35 5.51
CA GLY A 500 4.03 4.01 4.69
C GLY A 500 3.94 2.64 4.05
N PHE A 501 4.37 1.59 4.74
CA PHE A 501 4.42 0.25 4.16
C PHE A 501 4.17 -0.85 5.19
N ASP A 502 3.85 -2.03 4.68
CA ASP A 502 3.67 -3.23 5.47
C ASP A 502 5.04 -3.80 5.84
N LEU A 503 5.50 -3.46 7.05
CA LEU A 503 6.82 -3.82 7.54
C LEU A 503 7.00 -5.34 7.70
N PRO A 504 6.05 -6.10 8.28
CA PRO A 504 6.15 -7.55 8.32
C PRO A 504 6.26 -8.20 6.93
N ALA A 505 5.47 -7.71 5.95
CA ALA A 505 5.58 -8.20 4.57
C ALA A 505 6.95 -7.86 3.97
N TYR A 506 7.46 -6.65 4.21
CA TYR A 506 8.80 -6.23 3.78
C TYR A 506 9.88 -7.15 4.31
N CYS A 507 9.98 -7.29 5.64
CA CYS A 507 11.03 -8.06 6.29
C CYS A 507 11.01 -9.53 5.89
N LYS A 508 9.83 -10.15 5.83
CA LYS A 508 9.68 -11.54 5.41
C LYS A 508 10.16 -11.76 3.98
N ALA A 509 9.78 -10.88 3.06
CA ALA A 509 10.23 -10.97 1.67
C ALA A 509 11.74 -10.76 1.59
N ARG A 510 12.25 -9.71 2.25
CA ARG A 510 13.64 -9.27 2.19
C ARG A 510 14.62 -10.26 2.81
N TYR A 511 14.25 -10.86 3.95
CA TYR A 511 15.15 -11.69 4.75
C TYR A 511 14.81 -13.19 4.67
N GLY A 512 13.62 -13.55 4.18
CA GLY A 512 13.17 -14.95 4.16
C GLY A 512 12.95 -15.55 5.55
N ALA A 513 12.90 -14.71 6.59
CA ALA A 513 12.74 -15.11 7.98
C ALA A 513 11.29 -14.85 8.46
N PRO A 514 10.75 -15.68 9.38
CA PRO A 514 9.50 -15.38 10.08
C PRO A 514 9.57 -14.07 10.85
N PHE A 515 8.43 -13.38 10.99
CA PHE A 515 8.32 -12.12 11.71
C PHE A 515 7.65 -12.32 13.08
N LEU A 516 8.28 -11.81 14.14
CA LEU A 516 7.78 -11.79 15.50
C LEU A 516 7.75 -10.35 16.01
N LEU A 517 6.62 -9.94 16.58
CA LEU A 517 6.50 -8.68 17.29
C LEU A 517 6.83 -8.95 18.76
N THR A 518 8.05 -8.64 19.18
CA THR A 518 8.60 -9.05 20.47
C THR A 518 8.34 -8.06 21.59
N GLU A 519 7.91 -6.84 21.25
CA GLU A 519 7.24 -5.91 22.16
C GLU A 519 6.19 -5.09 21.42
N TRP A 520 5.05 -4.89 22.08
CA TRP A 520 4.06 -3.91 21.68
C TRP A 520 3.23 -3.47 22.88
N ASN A 521 2.94 -2.16 22.95
CA ASN A 521 1.95 -1.57 23.85
C ASN A 521 1.62 -0.14 23.38
N THR A 522 0.73 0.54 24.09
CA THR A 522 0.64 2.00 24.07
C THR A 522 1.55 2.60 25.15
N GLY A 523 1.70 3.93 25.15
CA GLY A 523 2.58 4.65 26.07
C GLY A 523 2.11 4.65 27.53
N PRO A 524 3.03 4.92 28.48
CA PRO A 524 2.79 4.82 29.91
C PRO A 524 1.87 5.94 30.43
N GLU A 525 1.70 7.00 29.63
CA GLU A 525 0.83 8.13 29.95
C GLU A 525 -0.66 7.81 29.79
N LYS A 526 -1.01 6.64 29.24
CA LYS A 526 -2.40 6.26 28.99
C LYS A 526 -3.07 5.65 30.22
N THR A 527 -4.33 5.99 30.39
CA THR A 527 -5.21 5.38 31.41
C THR A 527 -5.43 3.88 31.14
N GLU A 528 -5.69 3.10 32.18
CA GLU A 528 -6.08 1.68 32.07
C GLU A 528 -7.18 1.41 31.02
N ALA A 529 -8.23 2.25 30.97
CA ALA A 529 -9.36 2.08 30.04
C ALA A 529 -8.93 2.25 28.57
N TYR A 530 -8.02 3.19 28.33
CA TYR A 530 -7.41 3.40 27.02
C TYR A 530 -6.57 2.18 26.64
N ARG A 531 -5.71 1.70 27.55
CA ARG A 531 -4.88 0.51 27.33
C ARG A 531 -5.73 -0.71 27.01
N ALA A 532 -6.83 -0.93 27.74
CA ALA A 532 -7.78 -2.01 27.47
C ALA A 532 -8.39 -1.95 26.06
N THR A 533 -8.77 -0.74 25.61
CA THR A 533 -9.28 -0.51 24.25
C THR A 533 -8.21 -0.76 23.19
N TYR A 534 -6.98 -0.29 23.44
CA TYR A 534 -5.83 -0.47 22.56
C TYR A 534 -5.46 -1.95 22.42
N ILE A 535 -5.34 -2.68 23.54
CA ILE A 535 -5.08 -4.13 23.58
C ILE A 535 -6.09 -4.86 22.71
N SER A 536 -7.38 -4.63 22.93
CA SER A 536 -8.46 -5.33 22.19
C SER A 536 -8.38 -5.04 20.69
N SER A 537 -8.13 -3.79 20.32
CA SER A 537 -8.05 -3.36 18.92
C SER A 537 -6.81 -3.90 18.21
N GLN A 538 -5.63 -3.79 18.82
CA GLN A 538 -4.39 -4.26 18.22
C GLN A 538 -4.32 -5.78 18.16
N TYR A 539 -4.82 -6.50 19.17
CA TYR A 539 -4.91 -7.94 19.06
C TYR A 539 -5.82 -8.39 17.92
N ALA A 540 -6.96 -7.71 17.69
CA ALA A 540 -7.80 -8.00 16.53
C ALA A 540 -7.03 -7.81 15.22
N ASN A 541 -6.28 -6.71 15.08
CA ASN A 541 -5.45 -6.45 13.91
C ASN A 541 -4.38 -7.53 13.71
N TYR A 542 -3.60 -7.82 14.76
CA TYR A 542 -2.53 -8.81 14.70
C TYR A 542 -3.06 -10.23 14.45
N PHE A 543 -4.20 -10.60 15.04
CA PHE A 543 -4.79 -11.93 14.85
C PHE A 543 -5.30 -12.12 13.41
N GLN A 544 -5.84 -11.08 12.78
CA GLN A 544 -6.16 -11.13 11.34
C GLN A 544 -4.88 -11.19 10.49
N ALA A 545 -3.89 -10.36 10.82
CA ALA A 545 -2.61 -10.32 10.13
C ALA A 545 -1.78 -11.60 10.28
N ARG A 546 -1.98 -12.39 11.34
CA ARG A 546 -1.40 -13.74 11.47
C ARG A 546 -1.69 -14.59 10.24
N LYS A 547 -2.92 -14.53 9.73
CA LYS A 547 -3.38 -15.34 8.58
C LYS A 547 -2.94 -14.79 7.23
N THR A 548 -2.81 -13.47 7.11
CA THR A 548 -2.58 -12.80 5.83
C THR A 548 -1.14 -12.30 5.64
N LYS A 549 -0.41 -12.06 6.73
CA LYS A 549 0.94 -11.47 6.75
C LYS A 549 2.00 -12.38 7.37
N ASN A 550 1.61 -13.50 7.99
CA ASN A 550 2.50 -14.51 8.58
C ASN A 550 3.26 -14.04 9.84
N ILE A 551 2.56 -13.33 10.73
CA ILE A 551 3.11 -13.00 12.06
C ILE A 551 3.09 -14.26 12.95
N GLN A 552 4.26 -14.69 13.40
CA GLN A 552 4.40 -15.92 14.20
C GLN A 552 4.01 -15.74 15.65
N SER A 553 4.36 -14.59 16.24
CA SER A 553 4.12 -14.28 17.65
C SER A 553 3.99 -12.78 17.83
N VAL A 554 3.15 -12.37 18.77
CA VAL A 554 3.09 -11.02 19.31
C VAL A 554 3.21 -11.06 20.83
N MET A 555 4.13 -10.29 21.39
CA MET A 555 4.49 -10.34 22.81
C MET A 555 4.23 -8.99 23.44
N TYR A 556 3.22 -8.94 24.30
CA TYR A 556 2.81 -7.69 24.94
C TYR A 556 3.87 -7.20 25.92
N TYR A 557 4.21 -5.93 25.89
CA TYR A 557 5.09 -5.31 26.89
C TYR A 557 4.23 -4.58 27.91
N GLU A 558 4.07 -5.01 29.16
CA GLU A 558 4.72 -6.12 29.84
C GLU A 558 3.79 -6.75 30.88
N LEU A 559 4.25 -7.80 31.56
CA LEU A 559 3.47 -8.45 32.62
C LEU A 559 3.25 -7.53 33.82
N ASP A 560 4.31 -6.96 34.37
CA ASP A 560 4.29 -6.18 35.60
C ASP A 560 5.36 -5.08 35.55
N SER A 561 4.93 -3.81 35.52
CA SER A 561 5.83 -2.66 35.49
C SER A 561 6.14 -2.10 36.90
N GLY A 562 5.65 -2.75 37.96
CA GLY A 562 5.72 -2.25 39.35
C GLY A 562 4.79 -1.06 39.62
N ASP A 563 3.99 -0.64 38.63
CA ASP A 563 3.08 0.49 38.70
C ASP A 563 1.90 0.34 37.70
N ALA A 564 1.05 1.35 37.60
CA ALA A 564 -0.14 1.32 36.74
C ALA A 564 0.11 1.79 35.29
N THR A 565 1.36 1.86 34.82
CA THR A 565 1.71 2.46 33.52
C THR A 565 1.66 1.47 32.35
N TYR A 566 2.43 0.38 32.38
CA TYR A 566 2.52 -0.58 31.27
C TYR A 566 1.95 -1.95 31.60
N GLY A 567 2.19 -2.45 32.82
CA GLY A 567 1.88 -3.83 33.20
C GLY A 567 0.40 -4.21 33.11
N LEU A 568 0.14 -5.52 33.10
CA LEU A 568 -1.19 -6.09 33.36
C LEU A 568 -1.42 -6.31 34.87
N MET A 569 -0.35 -6.27 35.65
CA MET A 569 -0.34 -6.57 37.08
C MET A 569 0.64 -5.64 37.82
N ILE A 570 0.49 -5.55 39.15
CA ILE A 570 1.42 -4.88 40.07
C ILE A 570 1.62 -5.79 41.29
N ASP A 571 2.82 -6.32 41.49
CA ASP A 571 3.17 -7.17 42.65
C ASP A 571 2.16 -8.32 42.89
N GLY A 572 1.62 -8.88 41.82
CA GLY A 572 0.64 -9.97 41.81
C GLY A 572 -0.82 -9.54 41.80
N ALA A 573 -1.11 -8.26 42.00
CA ALA A 573 -2.45 -7.70 41.89
C ALA A 573 -2.77 -7.36 40.43
N ILE A 574 -3.96 -7.77 39.97
CA ILE A 574 -4.40 -7.54 38.59
C ILE A 574 -4.83 -6.08 38.37
N LEU A 575 -4.38 -5.47 37.27
CA LEU A 575 -4.98 -4.25 36.73
C LEU A 575 -6.19 -4.62 35.86
N SER A 576 -7.37 -4.56 36.47
CA SER A 576 -8.60 -5.20 35.97
C SER A 576 -8.95 -4.91 34.51
N GLN A 577 -8.79 -3.67 34.06
CA GLN A 577 -9.19 -3.27 32.70
C GLN A 577 -8.23 -3.80 31.64
N PRO A 578 -6.92 -3.51 31.66
CA PRO A 578 -5.99 -4.05 30.67
C PRO A 578 -5.87 -5.57 30.75
N TYR A 579 -5.83 -6.16 31.96
CA TYR A 579 -5.80 -7.62 32.12
C TYR A 579 -7.06 -8.30 31.57
N GLY A 580 -8.24 -7.75 31.85
CA GLY A 580 -9.51 -8.27 31.34
C GLY A 580 -9.60 -8.21 29.82
N ALA A 581 -9.14 -7.12 29.20
CA ALA A 581 -9.06 -7.00 27.74
C ALA A 581 -8.09 -8.02 27.13
N PHE A 582 -6.91 -8.16 27.72
CA PHE A 582 -5.87 -9.09 27.28
C PHE A 582 -6.37 -10.54 27.32
N THR A 583 -6.77 -11.00 28.49
CA THR A 583 -7.20 -12.39 28.72
C THR A 583 -8.52 -12.71 28.03
N GLY A 584 -9.47 -11.76 28.01
CA GLY A 584 -10.75 -11.90 27.33
C GLY A 584 -10.59 -12.06 25.82
N PHE A 585 -9.68 -11.32 25.19
CA PHE A 585 -9.41 -11.48 23.76
C PHE A 585 -8.84 -12.86 23.44
N ILE A 586 -7.83 -13.31 24.21
CA ILE A 586 -7.18 -14.62 24.00
C ILE A 586 -8.19 -15.75 24.16
N ALA A 587 -9.01 -15.72 25.22
CA ALA A 587 -10.04 -16.73 25.45
C ALA A 587 -11.09 -16.77 24.32
N GLY A 588 -11.43 -15.61 23.73
CA GLY A 588 -12.35 -15.53 22.60
C GLY A 588 -11.74 -15.90 21.24
N ASN A 589 -10.40 -15.96 21.13
CA ASN A 589 -9.67 -16.19 19.88
C ASN A 589 -8.50 -17.16 20.11
N PRO A 590 -8.74 -18.42 20.50
CA PRO A 590 -7.66 -19.35 20.79
C PRO A 590 -6.79 -19.59 19.55
N ASP A 591 -5.47 -19.69 19.75
CA ASP A 591 -4.49 -19.99 18.69
C ASP A 591 -4.34 -21.51 18.50
N THR A 592 -5.36 -22.13 17.91
CA THR A 592 -5.47 -23.60 17.68
C THR A 592 -5.28 -23.99 16.24
#